data_AF-A0A316PEJ0-F1
#
_entry.id   AF-A0A316PEJ0-F1
#
_cell.length_a   1.000
_cell.length_b   1.000
_cell.length_c   1.000
_cell.angle_alpha   90.00
_cell.angle_beta   90.00
_cell.angle_gamma   90.00
#
_symmetry.space_group_name_H-M   'P 1'
#
loop_
_entity.id
_entity.type
_entity.pdbx_description
1 polymer ?
#
loop_
_entity_poly.entity_id
_entity_poly.type
_entity_poly.pdbx_seq_one_letter_code
_entity_poly.pdbx_strand_id
1 'polypeptide(L)'
;MLIHTLALLRKTLLAYCTIFQLSYLPIKKHLLPLPKIRIEMIENISFEARGNNQCEIKLQHSTGETTALLFCSTFPLQAQKFYLRAIQALLDIKKDLSPNNDLFSIFSSWFAQNSLEMPLGVGTSKNEERIRIGNRIKKIREKKHIDAKTLAHITGIDAANLCRIEQGKQSVGIDILSKIANSMGYKIDFVELNKT
;
A
#
# COMPACT_ATOMS: atom_id res chain seq x y z
N MET A 1 27.23 59.88 -33.27
CA MET A 1 27.99 58.89 -32.47
C MET A 1 27.12 57.90 -31.67
N LEU A 2 25.78 58.05 -31.61
CA LEU A 2 24.90 57.08 -30.91
C LEU A 2 24.30 55.95 -31.79
N ILE A 3 24.41 56.04 -33.11
CA ILE A 3 23.77 55.05 -34.02
C ILE A 3 24.70 53.84 -34.25
N HIS A 4 26.02 54.03 -34.16
CA HIS A 4 27.01 52.96 -34.36
C HIS A 4 27.12 51.98 -33.16
N THR A 5 26.82 52.44 -31.95
CA THR A 5 26.86 51.61 -30.72
C THR A 5 25.66 50.67 -30.60
N LEU A 6 24.48 51.09 -31.05
CA LEU A 6 23.28 50.24 -31.11
C LEU A 6 23.41 49.09 -32.14
N ALA A 7 24.14 49.30 -33.24
CA ALA A 7 24.38 48.28 -34.25
C ALA A 7 25.33 47.16 -33.76
N LEU A 8 26.31 47.48 -32.92
CA LEU A 8 27.19 46.47 -32.31
C LEU A 8 26.46 45.60 -31.28
N LEU A 9 25.61 46.21 -30.44
CA LEU A 9 24.83 45.49 -29.41
C LEU A 9 23.85 44.48 -30.03
N ARG A 10 23.27 44.83 -31.19
CA ARG A 10 22.33 43.97 -31.93
C ARG A 10 23.02 42.78 -32.60
N LYS A 11 24.26 42.94 -33.08
CA LYS A 11 25.06 41.85 -33.66
C LYS A 11 25.56 40.87 -32.58
N THR A 12 25.92 41.36 -31.40
CA THR A 12 26.29 40.49 -30.27
C THR A 12 25.09 39.70 -29.72
N LEU A 13 23.88 40.29 -29.64
CA LEU A 13 22.70 39.56 -29.21
C LEU A 13 22.25 38.46 -30.20
N LEU A 14 22.38 38.70 -31.52
CA LEU A 14 22.05 37.67 -32.51
C LEU A 14 23.03 36.48 -32.49
N ALA A 15 24.31 36.72 -32.20
CA ALA A 15 25.31 35.65 -32.07
C ALA A 15 25.08 34.74 -30.84
N TYR A 16 24.55 35.31 -29.74
CA TYR A 16 24.14 34.49 -28.58
C TYR A 16 22.88 33.67 -28.86
N CYS A 17 21.97 34.18 -29.70
CA CYS A 17 20.74 33.48 -30.05
C CYS A 17 20.97 32.25 -30.95
N THR A 18 22.00 32.28 -31.82
CA THR A 18 22.35 31.14 -32.68
C THR A 18 23.17 30.07 -31.97
N ILE A 19 23.93 30.42 -30.92
CA ILE A 19 24.64 29.43 -30.09
C ILE A 19 23.63 28.66 -29.20
N PHE A 20 22.55 29.30 -28.75
CA PHE A 20 21.51 28.66 -27.95
C PHE A 20 20.59 27.72 -28.75
N GLN A 21 20.65 27.75 -30.09
CA GLN A 21 19.89 26.85 -30.97
C GLN A 21 20.63 25.55 -31.33
N LEU A 22 21.92 25.41 -31.01
CA LEU A 22 22.70 24.21 -31.32
C LEU A 22 22.73 23.14 -30.22
N SER A 23 22.08 23.36 -29.07
CA SER A 23 21.88 22.32 -28.04
C SER A 23 20.61 21.50 -28.23
N TYR A 24 19.79 21.79 -29.24
CA TYR A 24 18.58 21.03 -29.56
C TYR A 24 18.83 20.02 -30.68
N LEU A 25 19.71 19.05 -30.41
CA LEU A 25 19.72 17.79 -31.16
C LEU A 25 18.59 16.90 -30.60
N PRO A 26 17.73 16.28 -31.44
CA PRO A 26 16.55 15.60 -30.95
C PRO A 26 16.94 14.26 -30.33
N ILE A 27 17.00 14.20 -28.99
CA ILE A 27 16.99 12.92 -28.28
C ILE A 27 15.55 12.39 -28.29
N LYS A 28 15.13 11.90 -29.45
CA LYS A 28 13.93 11.09 -29.63
C LYS A 28 14.37 9.67 -29.98
N LYS A 29 15.07 9.01 -29.04
CA LYS A 29 15.30 7.56 -29.09
C LYS A 29 14.90 6.97 -27.73
N HIS A 30 13.81 6.22 -27.77
CA HIS A 30 13.27 5.36 -26.71
C HIS A 30 13.09 5.98 -25.32
N LEU A 31 12.08 6.83 -25.17
CA LEU A 31 11.26 6.69 -23.98
C LEU A 31 10.43 5.41 -24.13
N LEU A 32 10.88 4.33 -23.49
CA LEU A 32 9.94 3.30 -23.05
C LEU A 32 8.85 4.01 -22.25
N PRO A 33 7.55 3.69 -22.43
CA PRO A 33 6.51 4.31 -21.63
C PRO A 33 6.87 4.06 -20.17
N LEU A 34 7.09 5.14 -19.41
CA LEU A 34 7.20 5.06 -17.96
C LEU A 34 5.98 4.24 -17.49
N PRO A 35 6.19 3.16 -16.72
CA PRO A 35 5.08 2.35 -16.27
C PRO A 35 4.10 3.31 -15.59
N LYS A 36 2.83 3.32 -16.04
CA LYS A 36 1.78 4.14 -15.44
C LYS A 36 1.84 3.89 -13.93
N ILE A 37 2.38 4.86 -13.19
CA ILE A 37 2.41 4.82 -11.73
C ILE A 37 0.94 4.89 -11.34
N ARG A 38 0.41 3.75 -10.92
CA ARG A 38 -0.94 3.64 -10.40
C ARG A 38 -0.92 4.46 -9.11
N ILE A 39 -1.61 5.60 -9.09
CA ILE A 39 -1.78 6.38 -7.87
C ILE A 39 -2.61 5.50 -6.93
N GLU A 40 -1.99 4.97 -5.90
CA GLU A 40 -2.68 4.19 -4.87
C GLU A 40 -3.53 5.18 -4.07
N MET A 41 -4.84 5.04 -4.15
CA MET A 41 -5.80 5.94 -3.49
C MET A 41 -6.37 5.23 -2.26
N ILE A 42 -6.52 5.97 -1.16
CA ILE A 42 -7.29 5.49 -0.01
C ILE A 42 -8.78 5.59 -0.36
N GLU A 43 -9.46 4.45 -0.41
CA GLU A 43 -10.88 4.35 -0.76
C GLU A 43 -11.80 4.44 0.45
N ASN A 44 -11.31 3.99 1.61
CA ASN A 44 -12.08 3.99 2.84
C ASN A 44 -11.18 4.22 4.07
N ILE A 45 -11.71 4.97 5.04
CA ILE A 45 -11.11 5.16 6.36
C ILE A 45 -12.12 4.70 7.40
N SER A 46 -11.73 3.75 8.25
CA SER A 46 -12.56 3.25 9.35
C SER A 46 -11.85 3.36 10.70
N PHE A 47 -12.64 3.42 11.76
CA PHE A 47 -12.19 3.53 13.15
C PHE A 47 -12.73 2.34 13.93
N GLU A 48 -11.85 1.56 14.55
CA GLU A 48 -12.23 0.34 15.24
C GLU A 48 -11.67 0.29 16.66
N ALA A 49 -12.51 -0.03 17.63
CA ALA A 49 -12.06 -0.33 18.98
C ALA A 49 -11.29 -1.66 19.00
N ARG A 50 -10.21 -1.70 19.77
CA ARG A 50 -9.46 -2.91 20.11
C ARG A 50 -9.64 -3.19 21.61
N GLY A 51 -9.36 -4.42 22.02
CA GLY A 51 -9.32 -4.76 23.46
C GLY A 51 -8.30 -3.89 24.21
N ASN A 52 -8.40 -3.85 25.54
CA ASN A 52 -7.47 -3.11 26.42
C ASN A 52 -7.41 -1.59 26.17
N ASN A 53 -8.55 -0.93 25.91
CA ASN A 53 -8.64 0.52 25.67
C ASN A 53 -7.81 1.04 24.49
N GLN A 54 -7.55 0.19 23.51
CA GLN A 54 -6.86 0.57 22.28
C GLN A 54 -7.85 0.84 21.16
N CYS A 55 -7.42 1.53 20.11
CA CYS A 55 -8.15 1.60 18.87
C CYS A 55 -7.22 1.60 17.66
N GLU A 56 -7.80 1.37 16.49
CA GLU A 56 -7.10 1.48 15.21
C GLU A 56 -7.86 2.39 14.26
N ILE A 57 -7.10 3.15 13.47
CA ILE A 57 -7.59 3.79 12.25
C ILE A 57 -7.10 2.92 11.09
N LYS A 58 -8.02 2.44 10.26
CA LYS A 58 -7.69 1.63 9.09
C LYS A 58 -7.89 2.44 7.81
N LEU A 59 -6.89 2.38 6.95
CA LEU A 59 -6.85 3.00 5.64
C LEU A 59 -6.89 1.87 4.61
N GLN A 60 -7.99 1.74 3.89
CA GLN A 60 -8.11 0.78 2.80
C GLN A 60 -7.63 1.45 1.51
N HIS A 61 -6.63 0.85 0.88
CA HIS A 61 -6.05 1.31 -0.37
C HIS A 61 -6.71 0.61 -1.55
N SER A 62 -6.77 1.26 -2.71
CA SER A 62 -7.29 0.71 -3.97
C SER A 62 -6.53 -0.52 -4.49
N THR A 63 -5.39 -0.84 -3.86
CA THR A 63 -4.63 -2.07 -4.10
C THR A 63 -5.17 -3.29 -3.34
N GLY A 64 -6.16 -3.12 -2.45
CA GLY A 64 -6.62 -4.14 -1.52
C GLY A 64 -5.77 -4.25 -0.24
N GLU A 65 -4.78 -3.36 -0.07
CA GLU A 65 -4.00 -3.24 1.16
C GLU A 65 -4.78 -2.47 2.21
N THR A 66 -4.60 -2.86 3.47
CA THR A 66 -5.11 -2.09 4.61
C THR A 66 -3.94 -1.68 5.49
N THR A 67 -3.72 -0.37 5.62
CA THR A 67 -2.82 0.19 6.63
C THR A 67 -3.60 0.42 7.91
N ALA A 68 -3.16 -0.19 9.01
CA ALA A 68 -3.70 0.05 10.35
C ALA A 68 -2.73 0.94 11.13
N LEU A 69 -3.26 2.06 11.65
CA LEU A 69 -2.62 2.94 12.60
C LEU A 69 -3.13 2.57 14.00
N LEU A 70 -2.29 1.98 14.85
CA LEU A 70 -2.65 1.51 16.19
C LEU A 70 -2.43 2.59 17.23
N PHE A 71 -3.36 2.74 18.18
CA PHE A 71 -3.29 3.71 19.27
C PHE A 71 -3.48 3.04 20.63
N CYS A 72 -2.83 3.58 21.67
CA CYS A 72 -2.92 3.09 23.04
C CYS A 72 -4.15 3.61 23.82
N SER A 73 -5.02 4.37 23.16
CA SER A 73 -6.22 4.98 23.72
C SER A 73 -7.42 4.76 22.79
N THR A 74 -8.63 5.03 23.26
CA THR A 74 -9.84 5.13 22.43
C THR A 74 -10.15 6.56 21.99
N PHE A 75 -9.27 7.54 22.28
CA PHE A 75 -9.48 8.95 21.95
C PHE A 75 -9.70 9.18 20.44
N PRO A 76 -8.97 8.53 19.51
CA PRO A 76 -9.25 8.67 18.08
C PRO A 76 -10.68 8.27 17.67
N LEU A 77 -11.33 7.35 18.39
CA LEU A 77 -12.74 6.98 18.14
C LEU A 77 -13.70 8.13 18.48
N GLN A 78 -13.33 9.00 19.42
CA GLN A 78 -14.13 10.14 19.87
C GLN A 78 -13.83 11.37 19.00
N ALA A 79 -12.61 11.48 18.50
CA ALA A 79 -12.11 12.60 17.72
C ALA A 79 -12.07 12.35 16.19
N GLN A 80 -12.87 11.40 15.66
CA GLN A 80 -12.78 10.93 14.25
C GLN A 80 -12.73 12.07 13.22
N LYS A 81 -13.56 13.11 13.41
CA LYS A 81 -13.62 14.27 12.50
C LYS A 81 -12.27 14.99 12.35
N PHE A 82 -11.49 15.08 13.43
CA PHE A 82 -10.17 15.74 13.40
C PHE A 82 -9.14 14.88 12.68
N TYR A 83 -9.13 13.57 12.96
CA TYR A 83 -8.25 12.62 12.26
C TYR A 83 -8.57 12.53 10.77
N LEU A 84 -9.84 12.45 10.39
CA LEU A 84 -10.24 12.44 8.98
C LEU A 84 -9.78 13.68 8.23
N ARG A 85 -9.93 14.88 8.84
CA ARG A 85 -9.43 16.13 8.25
C ARG A 85 -7.92 16.14 8.10
N ALA A 86 -7.19 15.70 9.13
CA ALA A 86 -5.74 15.63 9.08
C ALA A 86 -5.26 14.64 8.01
N ILE A 87 -5.87 13.44 7.94
CA ILE A 87 -5.52 12.42 6.93
C ILE A 87 -5.79 12.96 5.53
N GLN A 88 -6.96 13.58 5.29
CA GLN A 88 -7.26 14.14 3.98
C GLN A 88 -6.25 15.22 3.56
N ALA A 89 -5.91 16.13 4.47
CA ALA A 89 -4.91 17.16 4.21
C ALA A 89 -3.51 16.57 3.89
N LEU A 90 -3.13 15.48 4.56
CA LEU A 90 -1.88 14.77 4.25
C LEU A 90 -1.91 14.19 2.83
N LEU A 91 -3.02 13.57 2.43
CA LEU A 91 -3.16 12.96 1.10
C LEU A 91 -3.17 13.99 -0.02
N ASP A 92 -3.73 15.18 0.24
CA ASP A 92 -3.72 16.29 -0.72
C ASP A 92 -2.29 16.79 -1.00
N ILE A 93 -1.44 16.80 0.05
CA ILE A 93 -0.02 17.19 -0.04
C ILE A 93 0.82 16.05 -0.62
N LYS A 94 0.60 14.83 -0.15
CA LYS A 94 1.39 13.64 -0.49
C LYS A 94 0.55 12.65 -1.31
N LYS A 95 0.31 13.01 -2.57
CA LYS A 95 -0.49 12.22 -3.52
C LYS A 95 0.13 10.87 -3.91
N ASP A 96 1.42 10.69 -3.64
CA ASP A 96 2.18 9.46 -3.90
C ASP A 96 2.28 8.54 -2.67
N LEU A 97 1.53 8.82 -1.59
CA LEU A 97 1.57 8.03 -0.37
C LEU A 97 1.15 6.58 -0.68
N SER A 98 2.11 5.67 -0.60
CA SER A 98 1.95 4.24 -0.84
C SER A 98 2.19 3.46 0.45
N PRO A 99 1.60 2.27 0.62
CA PRO A 99 1.83 1.45 1.79
C PRO A 99 3.29 0.99 1.99
N ASN A 100 4.13 1.14 0.98
CA ASN A 100 5.58 0.87 1.03
C ASN A 100 6.41 2.03 1.60
N ASN A 101 5.81 3.20 1.85
CA ASN A 101 6.51 4.31 2.49
C ASN A 101 6.72 4.06 3.99
N ASP A 102 7.56 4.89 4.62
CA ASP A 102 7.66 4.95 6.08
C ASP A 102 6.42 5.64 6.68
N LEU A 103 5.30 4.92 6.66
CA LEU A 103 4.02 5.42 7.13
C LEU A 103 4.04 5.74 8.63
N PHE A 104 4.85 5.01 9.42
CA PHE A 104 4.96 5.29 10.85
C PHE A 104 5.50 6.70 11.08
N SER A 105 6.66 7.05 10.49
CA SER A 105 7.25 8.37 10.64
C SER A 105 6.37 9.47 10.05
N ILE A 106 5.77 9.22 8.88
CA ILE A 106 4.89 10.19 8.20
C ILE A 106 3.68 10.53 9.07
N PHE A 107 2.90 9.53 9.50
CA PHE A 107 1.69 9.78 10.30
C PHE A 107 2.02 10.32 11.69
N SER A 108 3.10 9.83 12.31
CA SER A 108 3.59 10.32 13.60
C SER A 108 3.91 11.81 13.55
N SER A 109 4.74 12.23 12.60
CA SER A 109 5.09 13.65 12.44
C SER A 109 3.87 14.49 12.08
N TRP A 110 3.02 14.00 11.16
CA TRP A 110 1.86 14.75 10.70
C TRP A 110 0.82 14.97 11.79
N PHE A 111 0.50 13.94 12.57
CA PHE A 111 -0.46 14.06 13.67
C PHE A 111 0.09 14.94 14.80
N ALA A 112 1.37 14.84 15.14
CA ALA A 112 1.99 15.75 16.10
C ALA A 112 1.87 17.21 15.66
N GLN A 113 2.14 17.53 14.39
CA GLN A 113 1.98 18.88 13.82
C GLN A 113 0.54 19.39 13.88
N ASN A 114 -0.44 18.49 13.87
CA ASN A 114 -1.87 18.80 13.95
C ASN A 114 -2.43 18.68 15.38
N SER A 115 -1.57 18.58 16.41
CA SER A 115 -1.97 18.42 17.81
C SER A 115 -2.86 17.19 18.06
N LEU A 116 -2.61 16.10 17.35
CA LEU A 116 -3.29 14.81 17.49
C LEU A 116 -2.36 13.78 18.13
N GLU A 117 -2.96 12.73 18.73
CA GLU A 117 -2.18 11.61 19.26
C GLU A 117 -1.46 10.88 18.12
N MET A 118 -0.24 10.43 18.39
CA MET A 118 0.56 9.68 17.44
C MET A 118 0.19 8.20 17.50
N PRO A 119 0.26 7.47 16.38
CA PRO A 119 0.09 6.03 16.41
C PRO A 119 1.25 5.38 17.19
N LEU A 120 0.93 4.37 17.99
CA LEU A 120 1.89 3.48 18.64
C LEU A 120 2.60 2.58 17.61
N GLY A 121 1.91 2.25 16.52
CA GLY A 121 2.46 1.42 15.44
C GLY A 121 1.67 1.57 14.16
N VAL A 122 2.33 1.33 13.04
CA VAL A 122 1.70 1.31 11.72
C VAL A 122 2.03 -0.01 11.03
N GLY A 123 1.00 -0.71 10.56
CA GLY A 123 1.16 -1.97 9.85
C GLY A 123 0.30 -2.00 8.58
N THR A 124 0.92 -2.28 7.45
CA THR A 124 0.19 -2.57 6.20
C THR A 124 0.02 -4.06 6.04
N SER A 125 -1.19 -4.50 5.72
CA SER A 125 -1.46 -5.90 5.42
C SER A 125 -2.37 -6.04 4.20
N LYS A 126 -2.00 -6.92 3.26
CA LYS A 126 -2.91 -7.44 2.22
C LYS A 126 -3.85 -8.46 2.85
N ASN A 127 -4.96 -8.01 3.41
CA ASN A 127 -5.90 -8.91 4.08
C ASN A 127 -6.73 -9.72 3.08
N GLU A 128 -7.01 -9.16 1.90
CA GLU A 128 -7.86 -9.78 0.89
C GLU A 128 -7.29 -11.10 0.37
N GLU A 129 -6.02 -11.14 0.01
CA GLU A 129 -5.39 -12.38 -0.48
C GLU A 129 -5.32 -13.46 0.59
N ARG A 130 -5.08 -13.08 1.85
CA ARG A 130 -5.13 -14.05 2.97
C ARG A 130 -6.53 -14.59 3.17
N ILE A 131 -7.56 -13.74 3.09
CA ILE A 131 -8.96 -14.17 3.16
C ILE A 131 -9.32 -15.05 1.97
N ARG A 132 -8.93 -14.66 0.75
CA ARG A 132 -9.20 -15.42 -0.49
C ARG A 132 -8.56 -16.80 -0.44
N ILE A 133 -7.28 -16.86 -0.11
CA ILE A 133 -6.53 -18.13 0.00
C ILE A 133 -7.02 -18.95 1.19
N GLY A 134 -7.24 -18.35 2.36
CA GLY A 134 -7.80 -19.02 3.54
C GLY A 134 -9.16 -19.66 3.26
N ASN A 135 -10.07 -18.91 2.63
CA ASN A 135 -11.38 -19.42 2.20
C ASN A 135 -11.23 -20.55 1.16
N ARG A 136 -10.25 -20.45 0.25
CA ARG A 136 -9.99 -21.49 -0.74
C ARG A 136 -9.50 -22.79 -0.09
N ILE A 137 -8.60 -22.70 0.90
CA ILE A 137 -8.14 -23.84 1.70
C ILE A 137 -9.34 -24.52 2.37
N LYS A 138 -10.17 -23.75 3.08
CA LYS A 138 -11.37 -24.24 3.76
C LYS A 138 -12.31 -24.98 2.81
N LYS A 139 -12.63 -24.38 1.66
CA LYS A 139 -13.50 -24.98 0.63
C LYS A 139 -12.95 -26.31 0.10
N ILE A 140 -11.64 -26.38 -0.17
CA ILE A 140 -11.00 -27.61 -0.66
C ILE A 140 -11.06 -28.70 0.42
N ARG A 141 -10.72 -28.33 1.66
CA ARG A 141 -10.76 -29.22 2.82
C ARG A 141 -12.15 -29.82 3.02
N GLU A 142 -13.18 -28.98 3.02
CA GLU A 142 -14.59 -29.39 3.16
C GLU A 142 -15.05 -30.27 2.00
N LYS A 143 -14.67 -29.93 0.76
CA LYS A 143 -14.95 -30.76 -0.44
C LYS A 143 -14.34 -32.15 -0.35
N LYS A 144 -13.23 -32.30 0.39
CA LYS A 144 -12.56 -33.58 0.63
C LYS A 144 -13.01 -34.27 1.92
N HIS A 145 -13.98 -33.71 2.63
CA HIS A 145 -14.47 -34.24 3.92
C HIS A 145 -13.35 -34.39 4.97
N ILE A 146 -12.39 -33.46 4.98
CA ILE A 146 -11.31 -33.43 5.96
C ILE A 146 -11.66 -32.44 7.07
N ASP A 147 -11.56 -32.85 8.33
CA ASP A 147 -11.75 -31.94 9.45
C ASP A 147 -10.54 -31.03 9.65
N ALA A 148 -10.76 -29.81 10.18
CA ALA A 148 -9.68 -28.87 10.44
C ALA A 148 -8.61 -29.48 11.38
N LYS A 149 -9.02 -30.22 12.42
CA LYS A 149 -8.07 -30.93 13.31
C LYS A 149 -7.24 -31.98 12.57
N THR A 150 -7.87 -32.73 11.66
CA THR A 150 -7.20 -33.74 10.86
C THR A 150 -6.21 -33.10 9.90
N LEU A 151 -6.60 -32.02 9.21
CA LEU A 151 -5.70 -31.27 8.33
C LEU A 151 -4.51 -30.68 9.11
N ALA A 152 -4.76 -30.11 10.29
CA ALA A 152 -3.73 -29.58 11.18
C ALA A 152 -2.73 -30.67 11.58
N HIS A 153 -3.22 -31.85 11.96
CA HIS A 153 -2.39 -33.00 12.32
C HIS A 153 -1.50 -33.45 11.15
N ILE A 154 -2.07 -33.70 9.96
CA ILE A 154 -1.29 -34.17 8.80
C ILE A 154 -0.31 -33.12 8.27
N THR A 155 -0.60 -31.83 8.48
CA THR A 155 0.31 -30.74 8.11
C THR A 155 1.31 -30.40 9.22
N GLY A 156 1.17 -30.96 10.42
CA GLY A 156 2.00 -30.62 11.57
C GLY A 156 1.88 -29.15 11.97
N ILE A 157 0.70 -28.56 11.81
CA ILE A 157 0.38 -27.19 12.19
C ILE A 157 -0.60 -27.25 13.36
N ASP A 158 -0.57 -26.27 14.26
CA ASP A 158 -1.59 -26.13 15.29
C ASP A 158 -2.99 -25.89 14.68
N ALA A 159 -4.03 -26.48 15.27
CA ALA A 159 -5.40 -26.38 14.76
C ALA A 159 -5.98 -24.97 14.90
N ALA A 160 -5.62 -24.22 15.94
CA ALA A 160 -6.05 -22.83 16.08
C ALA A 160 -5.34 -21.95 15.05
N ASN A 161 -4.07 -22.21 14.77
CA ASN A 161 -3.33 -21.56 13.69
C ASN A 161 -3.98 -21.84 12.32
N LEU A 162 -4.28 -23.11 11.98
CA LEU A 162 -4.99 -23.45 10.75
C LEU A 162 -6.33 -22.71 10.62
N CYS A 163 -7.10 -22.63 11.71
CA CYS A 163 -8.37 -21.90 11.73
C CYS A 163 -8.17 -20.41 11.46
N ARG A 164 -7.13 -19.78 12.03
CA ARG A 164 -6.78 -18.38 11.76
C ARG A 164 -6.33 -18.15 10.32
N ILE A 165 -5.58 -19.11 9.74
CA ILE A 165 -5.18 -19.10 8.33
C ILE A 165 -6.42 -19.17 7.43
N GLU A 166 -7.34 -20.11 7.68
CA GLU A 166 -8.60 -20.24 6.91
C GLU A 166 -9.46 -18.97 6.98
N GLN A 167 -9.40 -18.23 8.10
CA GLN A 167 -10.09 -16.95 8.29
C GLN A 167 -9.33 -15.74 7.72
N GLY A 168 -8.13 -15.92 7.17
CA GLY A 168 -7.26 -14.83 6.70
C GLY A 168 -6.65 -13.96 7.81
N LYS A 169 -6.84 -14.33 9.08
CA LYS A 169 -6.35 -13.60 10.28
C LYS A 169 -4.85 -13.79 10.53
N GLN A 170 -4.20 -14.68 9.80
CA GLN A 170 -2.79 -14.97 9.93
C GLN A 170 -2.13 -15.08 8.56
N SER A 171 -0.97 -14.44 8.42
CA SER A 171 -0.09 -14.65 7.27
C SER A 171 0.59 -16.00 7.39
N VAL A 172 0.73 -16.70 6.27
CA VAL A 172 1.36 -18.01 6.19
C VAL A 172 2.49 -17.95 5.18
N GLY A 173 3.66 -18.47 5.55
CA GLY A 173 4.79 -18.60 4.63
C GLY A 173 4.49 -19.61 3.52
N ILE A 174 5.19 -19.47 2.39
CA ILE A 174 4.98 -20.31 1.20
C ILE A 174 5.17 -21.81 1.49
N ASP A 175 6.13 -22.18 2.35
CA ASP A 175 6.41 -23.58 2.69
C ASP A 175 5.25 -24.24 3.43
N ILE A 176 4.69 -23.53 4.42
CA ILE A 176 3.53 -24.00 5.18
C ILE A 176 2.30 -24.06 4.26
N LEU A 177 2.10 -23.05 3.42
CA LEU A 177 1.00 -23.03 2.45
C LEU A 177 1.12 -24.21 1.47
N SER A 178 2.33 -24.53 1.03
CA SER A 178 2.64 -25.64 0.14
C SER A 178 2.35 -26.98 0.83
N LYS A 179 2.76 -27.13 2.10
CA LYS A 179 2.46 -28.31 2.91
C LYS A 179 0.95 -28.54 3.06
N ILE A 180 0.19 -27.47 3.35
CA ILE A 180 -1.28 -27.51 3.41
C ILE A 180 -1.85 -27.97 2.06
N ALA A 181 -1.46 -27.34 0.95
CA ALA A 181 -1.93 -27.69 -0.38
C ALA A 181 -1.62 -29.16 -0.72
N ASN A 182 -0.38 -29.59 -0.52
CA ASN A 182 0.10 -30.94 -0.83
C ASN A 182 -0.65 -32.02 -0.02
N SER A 183 -0.93 -31.77 1.26
CA SER A 183 -1.70 -32.68 2.11
C SER A 183 -3.13 -32.91 1.61
N MET A 184 -3.67 -31.96 0.84
CA MET A 184 -4.97 -32.05 0.19
C MET A 184 -4.85 -32.49 -1.29
N GLY A 185 -3.66 -32.79 -1.79
CA GLY A 185 -3.41 -33.18 -3.19
C GLY A 185 -3.45 -32.02 -4.19
N TYR A 186 -3.07 -30.81 -3.75
CA TYR A 186 -2.96 -29.61 -4.59
C TYR A 186 -1.53 -29.09 -4.58
N LYS A 187 -1.17 -28.35 -5.62
CA LYS A 187 0.06 -27.53 -5.68
C LYS A 187 -0.30 -26.06 -5.74
N ILE A 188 0.59 -25.20 -5.26
CA ILE A 188 0.47 -23.75 -5.46
C ILE A 188 0.88 -23.42 -6.88
N ASP A 189 0.12 -22.55 -7.54
CA ASP A 189 0.39 -22.12 -8.91
C ASP A 189 -0.10 -20.67 -9.11
N PHE A 190 0.44 -20.00 -10.12
CA PHE A 190 -0.07 -18.70 -10.55
C PHE A 190 -1.27 -18.89 -11.47
N VAL A 191 -2.25 -17.99 -11.36
CA VAL A 191 -3.43 -17.96 -12.22
C VAL A 191 -3.50 -16.60 -12.91
N GLU A 192 -3.99 -16.58 -14.15
CA GLU A 192 -4.17 -15.34 -14.89
C GLU A 192 -5.22 -14.43 -14.21
N LEU A 193 -4.96 -13.12 -14.22
CA LEU A 193 -5.91 -12.14 -13.71
C LEU A 193 -6.95 -11.87 -14.79
N ASN A 194 -8.18 -12.35 -14.59
CA ASN A 194 -9.30 -11.98 -15.44
C ASN A 194 -9.60 -10.48 -15.22
N LYS A 195 -9.15 -9.63 -16.15
CA LYS A 195 -9.60 -8.23 -16.19
C LYS A 195 -11.06 -8.25 -16.59
N THR A 196 -11.94 -8.01 -15.61
CA THR A 196 -13.36 -7.78 -15.85
C THR A 196 -13.55 -6.33 -16.28
#